data_AF-A0A2V6VCF9-F1
#
_entry.id   AF-A0A2V6VCF9-F1
#
_cell.length_a   1.000
_cell.length_b   1.000
_cell.length_c   1.000
_cell.angle_alpha   90.00
_cell.angle_beta   90.00
_cell.angle_gamma   90.00
#
_symmetry.space_group_name_H-M   'P 1'
#
loop_
_entity.id
_entity.type
_entity.pdbx_description
1 polymer ?
#
loop_
_entity_poly.entity_id
_entity_poly.type
_entity_poly.pdbx_seq_one_letter_code
_entity_poly.pdbx_strand_id
1 'polypeptide(L)'
;MWRVFATATTREATMDPESLRLLIRRKLQDGRLPRDGIKKVWSSRSDGERCNGCDAILSKDQMLMEGVPMDLGRRLLQLHVRCFQVWDHERLAA
;
A
#
# COMPACT_ATOMS: atom_id res chain seq x y z
N MET A 1 -23.26 7.16 -3.54
CA MET A 1 -23.28 7.56 -2.11
C MET A 1 -21.90 7.32 -1.51
N TRP A 2 -21.00 8.30 -1.57
CA TRP A 2 -19.70 8.21 -0.89
C TRP A 2 -19.93 8.50 0.59
N ARG A 3 -19.74 7.50 1.45
CA ARG A 3 -19.79 7.67 2.90
C ARG A 3 -18.38 7.93 3.42
N VAL A 4 -18.28 8.94 4.26
CA VAL A 4 -17.10 9.39 5.00
C VAL A 4 -16.58 8.23 5.85
N PHE A 5 -15.31 7.85 5.68
CA PHE A 5 -14.66 6.80 6.47
C PHE A 5 -14.03 7.40 7.72
N ALA A 6 -14.40 6.86 8.89
CA ALA A 6 -13.86 7.26 10.17
C ALA A 6 -12.36 6.95 10.26
N THR A 7 -11.58 7.93 10.68
CA THR A 7 -10.14 7.85 10.89
C THR A 7 -9.84 7.04 12.14
N ALA A 8 -9.71 5.72 12.02
CA ALA A 8 -8.92 5.00 13.00
C ALA A 8 -7.45 5.38 12.79
N THR A 9 -6.81 5.90 13.83
CA THR A 9 -5.38 6.24 13.84
C THR A 9 -4.57 4.95 13.72
N THR A 10 -4.25 4.57 12.49
CA THR A 10 -3.42 3.40 12.18
C THR A 10 -1.95 3.69 12.48
N ARG A 11 -1.15 2.64 12.73
CA ARG A 11 0.31 2.74 12.91
C ARG A 11 1.01 3.42 11.73
N GLU A 12 0.45 3.31 10.53
CA GLU A 12 0.90 4.08 9.38
C GLU A 12 0.74 5.59 9.60
N ALA A 13 -0.38 6.06 10.15
CA ALA A 13 -0.60 7.48 10.44
C ALA A 13 0.39 8.04 11.46
N THR A 14 0.93 7.18 12.34
CA THR A 14 1.99 7.56 13.29
C THR A 14 3.41 7.45 12.72
N MET A 15 3.59 6.82 11.55
CA MET A 15 4.92 6.75 10.92
C MET A 15 5.28 8.08 10.26
N ASP A 16 6.47 8.56 10.63
CA ASP A 16 7.14 9.68 9.97
C ASP A 16 7.11 9.51 8.43
N PRO A 17 6.71 10.55 7.66
CA PRO A 17 6.59 10.48 6.21
C PRO A 17 7.88 10.06 5.49
N GLU A 18 9.04 10.54 5.93
CA GLU A 18 10.32 10.22 5.28
C GLU A 18 10.71 8.77 5.57
N SER A 19 10.45 8.29 6.78
CA SER A 19 10.65 6.87 7.15
C SER A 19 9.79 5.93 6.30
N LEU A 20 8.53 6.28 6.05
CA LEU A 20 7.64 5.51 5.17
C LEU A 20 8.17 5.50 3.72
N ARG A 21 8.62 6.66 3.23
CA ARG A 21 9.19 6.81 1.90
C ARG A 21 10.44 5.95 1.70
N LEU A 22 11.40 6.01 2.64
CA LEU A 22 12.62 5.21 2.61
C LEU A 22 12.32 3.70 2.65
N LEU A 23 11.35 3.28 3.46
CA LEU A 23 10.93 1.88 3.54
C LEU A 23 10.38 1.38 2.21
N ILE A 24 9.51 2.15 1.57
CA ILE A 24 8.91 1.81 0.27
C ILE A 24 9.98 1.77 -0.82
N ARG A 25 10.88 2.76 -0.87
CA ARG A 25 12.00 2.78 -1.82
C ARG A 25 12.88 1.55 -1.68
N ARG A 26 13.23 1.18 -0.46
CA ARG A 26 14.02 -0.04 -0.19
C ARG A 26 13.30 -1.28 -0.71
N LYS A 27 12.00 -1.42 -0.44
CA LYS A 27 11.22 -2.57 -0.92
C LYS A 27 11.08 -2.61 -2.45
N LEU A 28 11.05 -1.47 -3.13
CA LEU A 28 11.12 -1.39 -4.59
C LEU A 28 12.48 -1.82 -5.14
N GLN A 29 13.57 -1.45 -4.48
CA GLN A 29 14.94 -1.87 -4.83
C GLN A 29 15.15 -3.38 -4.60
N ASP A 30 14.66 -3.90 -3.48
CA ASP A 30 14.75 -5.32 -3.11
C ASP A 30 13.79 -6.22 -3.92
N GLY A 31 13.01 -5.65 -4.85
CA GLY A 31 12.04 -6.37 -5.66
C GLY A 31 10.83 -6.90 -4.88
N ARG A 32 10.64 -6.48 -3.63
CA ARG A 32 9.51 -6.88 -2.78
C ARG A 32 8.22 -6.12 -3.09
N LEU A 33 8.35 -4.94 -3.69
CA LEU A 33 7.24 -4.19 -4.29
C LEU A 33 7.38 -4.18 -5.81
N PRO A 34 6.27 -4.23 -6.56
CA PRO A 34 6.31 -4.11 -8.01
C PRO A 34 6.77 -2.70 -8.41
N ARG A 35 7.69 -2.64 -9.37
CA ARG A 35 8.07 -1.40 -10.06
C ARG A 35 7.15 -1.13 -11.24
N ASP A 36 6.86 -2.19 -11.97
CA ASP A 36 5.87 -2.17 -13.03
C ASP A 36 4.51 -1.81 -12.43
N GLY A 37 3.74 -1.01 -13.16
CA GLY A 37 2.42 -0.57 -12.72
C GLY A 37 1.48 -1.74 -12.41
N ILE A 38 0.33 -1.41 -11.84
CA ILE A 38 -0.70 -2.40 -11.52
C ILE A 38 -1.69 -2.48 -12.68
N LYS A 39 -2.05 -3.69 -13.11
CA LYS A 39 -3.03 -3.88 -14.20
C LYS A 39 -4.45 -3.48 -13.79
N LYS A 40 -4.81 -3.71 -12.54
CA LYS A 40 -6.12 -3.40 -11.97
C LYS A 40 -5.97 -3.09 -10.49
N VAL A 41 -6.47 -1.94 -10.08
CA VAL A 41 -6.57 -1.53 -8.68
C VAL A 41 -8.04 -1.54 -8.29
N TRP A 42 -8.36 -2.09 -7.13
CA TRP A 42 -9.67 -1.94 -6.50
C TRP A 42 -9.52 -1.60 -5.02
N SER A 43 -10.54 -0.94 -4.47
CA SER A 43 -10.63 -0.71 -3.04
C SER A 43 -11.58 -1.71 -2.40
N SER A 44 -11.09 -2.43 -1.39
CA SER A 44 -11.88 -3.35 -0.57
C SER A 44 -11.75 -2.96 0.91
N ARG A 45 -12.66 -3.47 1.74
CA ARG A 45 -12.40 -3.48 3.18
C ARG A 45 -11.33 -4.52 3.44
N SER A 46 -10.36 -4.16 4.27
CA SER A 46 -9.38 -5.13 4.74
C SER A 46 -10.05 -6.20 5.62
N ASP A 47 -9.60 -7.44 5.56
CA ASP A 47 -9.95 -8.50 6.50
C ASP A 47 -8.88 -8.70 7.60
N GLY A 48 -7.91 -7.78 7.73
CA GLY A 48 -6.78 -7.90 8.67
C GLY A 48 -5.45 -8.20 7.99
N GLU A 49 -5.33 -7.94 6.68
CA GLU A 49 -4.12 -8.27 5.93
C GLU A 49 -2.94 -7.40 6.33
N ARG A 50 -1.73 -7.81 5.93
CA ARG A 50 -0.52 -7.01 6.17
C ARG A 50 -0.27 -6.10 4.97
N CYS A 51 -0.17 -4.80 5.22
CA CYS A 51 0.26 -3.85 4.20
C CYS A 51 1.65 -4.23 3.69
N ASN A 52 1.81 -4.45 2.40
CA ASN A 52 3.09 -4.83 1.80
C ASN A 52 4.12 -3.69 1.86
N GLY A 53 3.68 -2.44 2.01
CA GLY A 53 4.51 -1.25 2.10
C GLY A 53 5.10 -1.06 3.50
N CYS A 54 4.27 -0.91 4.52
CA CYS A 54 4.70 -0.62 5.89
C CYS A 54 4.75 -1.83 6.83
N ASP A 55 4.38 -3.02 6.37
CA ASP A 55 4.29 -4.28 7.12
C ASP A 55 3.32 -4.29 8.32
N ALA A 56 2.63 -3.16 8.56
CA ALA A 56 1.58 -3.02 9.56
C ALA A 56 0.29 -3.73 9.13
N ILE A 57 -0.49 -4.17 10.11
CA ILE A 57 -1.80 -4.78 9.90
C ILE A 57 -2.77 -3.70 9.42
N LEU A 58 -3.41 -3.94 8.29
CA LEU A 58 -4.58 -3.23 7.81
C LEU A 58 -5.73 -3.59 8.73
N SER A 59 -6.25 -2.59 9.45
CA SER A 59 -7.42 -2.82 10.29
C SER A 59 -8.66 -2.97 9.40
N LYS A 60 -9.67 -3.73 9.86
CA LYS A 60 -10.88 -4.04 9.08
C LYS A 60 -11.73 -2.81 8.72
N ASP A 61 -11.47 -1.71 9.38
CA ASP A 61 -12.09 -0.40 9.13
C ASP A 61 -11.35 0.43 8.06
N GLN A 62 -10.15 0.00 7.65
CA GLN A 62 -9.34 0.70 6.66
C GLN A 62 -9.69 0.28 5.24
N MET A 63 -9.65 1.25 4.33
CA MET A 63 -9.67 0.97 2.89
C MET A 63 -8.32 0.41 2.47
N LEU A 64 -8.39 -0.80 1.92
CA LEU A 64 -7.27 -1.50 1.32
C LEU A 64 -7.26 -1.20 -0.18
N MET A 65 -6.11 -0.81 -0.69
CA MET A 65 -5.85 -0.76 -2.12
C MET A 65 -5.23 -2.09 -2.54
N GLU A 66 -5.97 -2.87 -3.30
CA GLU A 66 -5.52 -4.15 -3.84
C GLU A 66 -5.17 -4.01 -5.31
N GLY A 67 -4.03 -4.57 -5.70
CA GLY A 67 -3.53 -4.56 -7.07
C GLY A 67 -3.06 -5.92 -7.53
N VAL A 68 -3.37 -6.28 -8.79
CA VAL A 68 -2.69 -7.39 -9.48
C VAL A 68 -1.45 -6.82 -10.17
N PRO A 69 -0.23 -7.18 -9.73
CA PRO A 69 0.99 -6.79 -10.41
C PRO A 69 0.99 -7.29 -11.87
N MET A 70 1.70 -6.61 -12.77
CA MET A 70 1.85 -7.07 -14.15
C MET A 70 2.55 -8.42 -14.26
N ASP A 71 3.38 -8.74 -13.27
CA ASP A 71 3.99 -10.05 -13.08
C ASP A 71 2.95 -11.03 -12.53
N LEU A 72 2.74 -12.12 -13.26
CA LEU A 72 1.71 -13.14 -13.01
C LEU A 72 2.06 -14.08 -11.84
N GLY A 73 3.22 -13.90 -11.18
CA GLY A 73 3.69 -14.72 -10.07
C GLY A 73 3.70 -14.02 -8.72
N ARG A 74 3.56 -12.69 -8.68
CA ARG A 74 3.54 -11.92 -7.43
C ARG A 74 2.17 -11.98 -6.76
N ARG A 75 2.23 -12.15 -5.44
CA ARG A 75 1.09 -12.01 -4.53
C ARG A 75 0.39 -10.66 -4.76
N LEU A 76 -0.92 -10.63 -4.55
CA LEU A 76 -1.72 -9.41 -4.60
C LEU A 76 -1.05 -8.29 -3.80
N LEU A 77 -0.89 -7.13 -4.44
CA LEU A 77 -0.34 -5.95 -3.80
C LEU A 77 -1.41 -5.36 -2.90
N GLN A 78 -1.21 -5.46 -1.60
CA GLN A 78 -2.14 -5.00 -0.57
C GLN A 78 -1.49 -3.82 0.18
N LEU A 79 -1.98 -2.61 -0.04
CA LEU A 79 -1.45 -1.39 0.58
C LEU A 79 -2.54 -0.57 1.27
N HIS A 80 -2.18 0.12 2.34
CA HIS A 80 -2.96 1.26 2.80
C HIS A 80 -3.03 2.33 1.70
N VAL A 81 -4.06 3.19 1.73
CA VAL A 81 -4.20 4.29 0.76
C VAL A 81 -2.96 5.21 0.76
N ARG A 82 -2.42 5.58 1.93
CA ARG A 82 -1.24 6.44 2.00
C ARG A 82 0.03 5.70 1.53
N CYS A 83 0.23 4.44 1.92
CA CYS A 83 1.30 3.59 1.39
C CYS A 83 1.23 3.46 -0.13
N PHE A 84 0.03 3.35 -0.71
CA PHE A 84 -0.18 3.31 -2.15
C PHE A 84 0.28 4.60 -2.81
N GLN A 85 -0.10 5.77 -2.29
CA GLN A 85 0.32 7.07 -2.84
C GLN A 85 1.84 7.23 -2.84
N VAL A 86 2.51 6.85 -1.75
CA VAL A 86 3.97 6.93 -1.65
C VAL A 86 4.65 5.93 -2.61
N TRP A 87 4.14 4.71 -2.71
CA TRP A 87 4.62 3.72 -3.68
C TRP A 87 4.46 4.20 -5.12
N ASP A 88 3.32 4.81 -5.45
CA ASP A 88 3.03 5.33 -6.78
C ASP A 88 3.97 6.50 -7.16
N HIS A 89 4.30 7.34 -6.19
CA HIS A 89 5.27 8.42 -6.39
C HIS A 89 6.71 7.86 -6.55
N GLU A 90 7.14 6.97 -5.66
CA GLU A 90 8.52 6.45 -5.66
C GLU A 90 8.82 5.55 -6.87
N ARG A 91 7.83 4.80 -7.39
CA ARG A 91 8.02 3.98 -8.60
C ARG A 91 8.18 4.83 -9.87
N LEU A 92 7.60 6.04 -9.90
CA LEU A 92 7.68 6.96 -11.05
C LEU A 92 8.94 7.84 -11.00
N ALA A 93 9.52 8.02 -9.81
CA ALA A 93 10.72 8.83 -9.60
C ALA A 93 12.04 8.04 -9.78
N ALA A 94 11.98 6.71 -9.88
CA ALA A 94 13.13 5.81 -9.97
C ALA A 94 13.29 5.24 -11.38
#